data_AF-A0A377BG25-F1
#
_entry.id   AF-A0A377BG25-F1
#
_cell.length_a   1.000
_cell.length_b   1.000
_cell.length_c   1.000
_cell.angle_alpha   90.00
_cell.angle_beta   90.00
_cell.angle_gamma   90.00
#
_symmetry.space_group_name_H-M   'P 1'
#
loop_
_entity.id
_entity.type
_entity.pdbx_description
1 polymer ?
#
loop_
_entity_poly.entity_id
_entity_poly.type
_entity_poly.pdbx_seq_one_letter_code
_entity_poly.pdbx_strand_id
1 'polypeptide(L)'
;MVEGSFKYQAATVNRTTLTGMDGVHGYKEKPVAPYISARLRDSGGTNVQGFNQQTNVNVIAELANGKTIIGRSLWTVNVQEVESEDAVFDVRWKAAT
;
A
#
# COMPACT_ATOMS: atom_id res chain seq x y z
N MET A 1 2.67 21.50 3.54
CA MET A 1 2.55 20.05 3.79
C MET A 1 1.37 19.55 2.98
N VAL A 2 1.62 18.83 1.89
CA VAL A 2 0.57 18.10 1.17
C VAL A 2 0.14 16.97 2.12
N GLU A 3 -1.13 16.96 2.54
CA GLU A 3 -1.69 15.87 3.34
C GLU A 3 -1.62 14.55 2.55
N GLY A 4 -0.57 13.78 2.79
CA GLY A 4 -0.43 12.43 2.26
C GLY A 4 -0.93 11.44 3.28
N SER A 5 -2.12 10.87 3.08
CA SER A 5 -2.56 9.74 3.92
C SER A 5 -1.72 8.52 3.55
N PHE A 6 -0.97 7.99 4.52
CA PHE A 6 -0.07 6.86 4.35
C PHE A 6 -0.61 5.61 5.05
N LYS A 7 -0.54 4.46 4.38
CA LYS A 7 -0.89 3.16 4.95
C LYS A 7 0.19 2.14 4.60
N TYR A 8 0.47 1.21 5.51
CA TYR A 8 1.37 0.09 5.26
C TYR A 8 0.81 -1.19 5.86
N GLN A 9 1.18 -2.32 5.26
CA GLN A 9 0.93 -3.65 5.80
C GLN A 9 2.22 -4.46 5.75
N ALA A 10 2.75 -4.82 6.92
CA ALA A 10 3.92 -5.68 7.06
C ALA A 10 3.56 -7.17 7.18
N ALA A 11 2.28 -7.49 7.39
CA ALA A 11 1.82 -8.88 7.50
C ALA A 11 1.95 -9.60 6.15
N THR A 12 2.58 -10.78 6.19
CA THR A 12 2.79 -11.69 5.05
C THR A 12 1.68 -12.75 4.92
N VAL A 13 0.85 -12.88 5.96
CA VAL A 13 -0.28 -13.81 6.00
C VAL A 13 -1.51 -13.12 6.58
N ASN A 14 -2.67 -13.38 5.99
CA ASN A 14 -3.96 -13.00 6.54
C ASN A 14 -4.63 -14.24 7.12
N ARG A 15 -4.94 -14.19 8.42
CA ARG A 15 -5.62 -15.28 9.14
C ARG A 15 -7.05 -14.88 9.43
N THR A 16 -8.00 -15.70 9.00
CA THR A 16 -9.42 -15.52 9.32
C THR A 16 -9.89 -16.71 10.15
N THR A 17 -10.38 -16.45 11.36
CA THR A 17 -10.97 -17.48 12.22
C THR A 17 -12.24 -18.01 11.58
N LEU A 18 -12.34 -19.33 11.48
CA LEU A 18 -13.54 -20.01 11.00
C LEU A 18 -14.39 -20.38 12.22
N THR A 19 -15.61 -19.85 12.26
CA THR A 19 -16.57 -20.12 13.32
C THR A 19 -17.88 -20.62 12.71
N GLY A 20 -18.39 -21.75 13.19
CA GLY A 20 -19.74 -22.22 12.92
C GLY A 20 -20.62 -22.10 14.16
N MET A 21 -21.87 -22.55 14.05
CA MET A 21 -22.85 -22.48 15.15
C MET A 21 -22.45 -23.30 16.39
N ASP A 22 -21.54 -24.26 16.23
CA ASP A 22 -21.03 -25.18 17.26
C ASP A 22 -19.68 -24.76 17.86
N GLY A 23 -19.02 -23.72 17.35
CA GLY A 23 -17.77 -23.19 17.92
C GLY A 23 -16.74 -22.74 16.89
N VAL A 24 -15.48 -22.63 17.32
CA VAL A 24 -14.33 -22.26 16.49
C VAL A 24 -13.75 -23.52 15.84
N HIS A 25 -13.77 -23.60 14.51
CA HIS A 25 -13.30 -24.75 13.73
C HIS A 25 -11.86 -24.64 13.25
N GLY A 26 -11.18 -23.53 13.57
CA GLY A 26 -9.80 -23.28 13.19
C GLY A 26 -9.63 -21.93 12.49
N TYR A 27 -8.63 -21.84 11.62
CA TYR A 27 -8.34 -20.61 10.88
C TYR A 27 -7.96 -20.91 9.43
N LYS A 28 -8.33 -20.00 8.54
CA LYS A 28 -7.86 -19.98 7.15
C LYS A 28 -6.69 -19.01 7.06
N GLU A 29 -5.54 -19.49 6.60
CA GLU A 29 -4.37 -18.66 6.33
C GLU A 29 -4.23 -18.46 4.82
N LYS A 30 -4.12 -17.19 4.39
CA LYS A 30 -3.81 -16.84 3.01
C LYS A 30 -2.52 -16.02 2.97
N PRO A 31 -1.53 -16.38 2.15
CA PRO A 31 -0.39 -15.52 1.88
C PRO A 31 -0.87 -14.18 1.30
N VAL A 32 -0.31 -13.09 1.79
CA VAL A 32 -0.56 -11.73 1.30
C VAL A 32 0.76 -11.01 1.09
N ALA A 33 0.86 -10.30 -0.03
CA ALA A 33 2.02 -9.47 -0.30
C ALA A 33 2.00 -8.24 0.62
N PRO A 34 3.10 -7.93 1.32
CA PRO A 34 3.22 -6.69 2.08
C PRO A 34 3.12 -5.50 1.13
N TYR A 35 2.60 -4.37 1.63
CA TYR A 35 2.42 -3.18 0.81
C TYR A 35 2.65 -1.88 1.58
N ILE A 36 2.95 -0.86 0.80
CA ILE A 36 2.95 0.55 1.19
C ILE A 36 1.97 1.27 0.25
N SER A 37 1.12 2.16 0.74
CA SER A 37 0.25 2.99 -0.11
C SER A 37 0.16 4.41 0.40
N ALA A 38 0.04 5.35 -0.53
CA ALA A 38 -0.11 6.76 -0.25
C ALA A 38 -1.18 7.38 -1.16
N ARG A 39 -1.95 8.32 -0.61
CA ARG A 39 -2.77 9.23 -1.41
C ARG A 39 -1.95 10.49 -1.67
N LEU A 40 -1.73 10.81 -2.94
CA LEU A 40 -0.89 11.91 -3.39
C LEU A 40 -1.73 12.90 -4.20
N ARG A 41 -1.26 14.15 -4.28
CA ARG A 41 -1.84 15.18 -5.15
C ARG A 41 -1.03 15.30 -6.43
N ASP A 42 -1.71 15.20 -7.56
CA ASP A 42 -1.18 15.53 -8.87
C ASP A 42 -1.00 17.05 -8.94
N SER A 43 0.24 17.47 -9.18
CA SER A 43 0.64 18.87 -9.23
C SER A 43 1.41 19.09 -10.53
N GLY A 44 1.65 20.34 -10.94
CA GLY A 44 2.20 20.63 -12.28
C GLY A 44 3.56 19.96 -12.62
N GLY A 45 4.27 19.38 -11.65
CA GLY A 45 5.50 18.60 -11.86
C GLY A 45 5.36 17.09 -11.64
N THR A 46 4.17 16.60 -11.28
CA THR A 46 3.94 15.19 -10.96
C THR A 46 3.66 14.41 -12.26
N ASN A 47 4.50 13.43 -12.59
CA ASN A 47 4.22 12.51 -13.70
C ASN A 47 3.54 11.25 -13.18
N VAL A 48 2.20 11.22 -13.23
CA VAL A 48 1.39 10.06 -12.79
C VAL A 48 1.73 8.79 -13.56
N GLN A 49 2.01 8.90 -14.87
CA GLN A 49 2.42 7.75 -15.68
C GLN A 49 3.76 7.16 -15.20
N GLY A 50 4.64 8.00 -14.68
CA GLY A 50 5.91 7.59 -14.08
C GLY A 50 5.72 6.65 -12.89
N PHE A 51 4.67 6.85 -12.08
CA PHE A 51 4.35 5.95 -10.97
C PHE A 51 3.92 4.56 -11.45
N ASN A 52 3.14 4.47 -12.51
CA ASN A 52 2.70 3.18 -13.06
C ASN A 52 3.88 2.33 -13.58
N GLN A 53 4.96 2.98 -14.00
CA GLN A 53 6.16 2.31 -14.51
C GLN A 53 7.16 1.93 -13.41
N GLN A 54 6.88 2.20 -12.13
CA GLN A 54 7.79 1.92 -11.04
C GLN A 54 7.88 0.42 -10.75
N THR A 55 8.99 -0.18 -11.18
CA THR A 55 9.40 -1.52 -10.81
C THR A 55 10.75 -1.47 -10.11
N ASN A 56 10.92 -2.23 -9.02
CA ASN A 56 12.15 -2.28 -8.22
C ASN A 56 12.53 -0.92 -7.58
N VAL A 57 11.56 -0.26 -6.95
CA VAL A 57 11.75 1.01 -6.22
C VAL A 57 11.83 0.79 -4.71
N ASN A 58 12.61 1.63 -4.03
CA ASN A 58 12.65 1.66 -2.58
C ASN A 58 11.74 2.79 -2.08
N VAL A 59 10.79 2.45 -1.20
CA VAL A 59 9.88 3.41 -0.60
C VAL A 59 10.16 3.47 0.89
N ILE A 60 10.48 4.67 1.38
CA ILE A 60 10.75 4.93 2.79
C ILE A 60 9.63 5.81 3.31
N ALA A 61 8.98 5.38 4.38
CA ALA A 61 7.93 6.14 5.03
C ALA A 61 8.27 6.34 6.50
N GLU A 62 8.36 7.60 6.90
CA GLU A 62 8.52 7.98 8.30
C GLU A 62 7.16 8.26 8.91
N LEU A 63 6.82 7.51 9.95
CA LEU A 63 5.58 7.68 10.68
C LEU A 63 5.73 8.81 11.69
N ALA A 64 4.64 9.50 12.00
CA ALA A 64 4.62 10.58 13.00
C ALA A 64 5.09 10.16 14.40
N ASN A 65 5.14 8.85 14.70
CA ASN A 65 5.69 8.31 15.93
C ASN A 65 7.22 8.04 15.88
N GLY A 66 7.91 8.49 14.83
CA GLY A 66 9.35 8.33 14.65
C GLY A 66 9.80 6.97 14.11
N LYS A 67 8.87 6.08 13.75
CA LYS A 67 9.22 4.79 13.13
C LYS A 67 9.43 4.96 11.63
N THR A 68 10.48 4.34 11.10
CA THR A 68 10.75 4.27 9.66
C THR A 68 10.33 2.91 9.10
N ILE A 69 9.45 2.92 8.10
CA ILE A 69 9.06 1.75 7.32
C ILE A 69 9.83 1.79 6.00
N ILE A 70 10.58 0.74 5.68
CA ILE A 70 11.39 0.64 4.46
C ILE A 70 10.87 -0.54 3.64
N GLY A 71 10.28 -0.22 2.49
CA GLY A 71 9.99 -1.19 1.45
C GLY A 71 11.12 -1.22 0.42
N ARG A 72 11.66 -2.42 0.15
CA ARG A 72 12.73 -2.62 -0.83
C ARG A 72 12.22 -3.39 -2.03
N SER A 73 12.73 -3.05 -3.21
CA SER A 73 12.40 -3.73 -4.47
C SER A 73 10.90 -3.83 -4.73
N LEU A 74 10.18 -2.77 -4.41
CA LEU A 74 8.74 -2.72 -4.58
C LEU A 74 8.36 -2.44 -6.04
N TRP A 75 7.15 -2.80 -6.41
CA TRP A 75 6.53 -2.40 -7.68
C TRP A 75 5.15 -1.80 -7.44
N THR A 76 4.76 -0.85 -8.28
CA THR A 76 3.40 -0.30 -8.22
C THR A 76 2.36 -1.33 -8.63
N VAL A 77 1.23 -1.28 -7.94
CA VAL A 77 0.04 -2.06 -8.24
C VAL A 77 -1.16 -1.12 -8.27
N ASN A 78 -2.18 -1.53 -9.02
CA ASN A 78 -3.36 -0.74 -9.40
C ASN A 78 -3.08 0.29 -10.51
N VAL A 79 -4.16 0.74 -11.14
CA VAL A 79 -4.15 1.86 -12.08
C VAL A 79 -4.15 3.16 -11.29
N GLN A 80 -3.24 4.08 -11.61
CA GLN A 80 -3.23 5.42 -11.02
C GLN A 80 -4.30 6.25 -11.72
N GLU A 81 -5.50 6.25 -11.13
CA GLU A 81 -6.61 7.10 -11.53
C GLU A 81 -6.55 8.41 -10.73
N VAL A 82 -6.65 9.55 -11.42
CA VAL A 82 -6.64 10.87 -10.81
C VAL A 82 -8.08 11.38 -10.71
N GLU A 83 -8.53 11.67 -9.49
CA GLU A 83 -9.79 12.33 -9.24
C GLU A 83 -9.67 13.81 -9.63
N SER A 84 -10.42 14.25 -10.65
CA SER A 84 -10.27 15.60 -11.24
C SER A 84 -10.67 16.75 -10.30
N GLU A 85 -11.54 16.51 -9.32
CA GLU A 85 -12.05 17.55 -8.42
C GLU A 85 -10.96 18.05 -7.48
N ASP A 86 -10.16 17.13 -6.94
CA ASP A 86 -9.09 17.41 -5.97
C ASP A 86 -7.68 17.22 -6.55
N ALA A 87 -7.57 16.75 -7.79
CA ALA A 87 -6.32 16.33 -8.42
C ALA A 87 -5.54 15.34 -7.52
N VAL A 88 -6.21 14.31 -7.01
CA VAL A 88 -5.61 13.33 -6.09
C VAL A 88 -5.66 11.93 -6.68
N PHE A 89 -4.66 11.12 -6.36
CA PHE A 89 -4.58 9.73 -6.81
C PHE A 89 -4.01 8.84 -5.71
N ASP A 90 -4.42 7.58 -5.74
CA ASP A 90 -3.92 6.55 -4.84
C ASP A 90 -2.83 5.72 -5.52
N VAL A 91 -1.70 5.59 -4.85
CA VAL A 91 -0.60 4.73 -5.29
C VAL A 91 -0.33 3.66 -4.25
N ARG A 92 -0.12 2.43 -4.70
CA ARG A 92 0.22 1.29 -3.85
C ARG A 92 1.42 0.58 -4.43
N TRP A 93 2.37 0.26 -3.57
CA TRP A 93 3.55 -0.53 -3.88
C TRP A 93 3.52 -1.84 -3.11
N LYS A 94 3.82 -2.96 -3.79
CA LYS A 94 3.91 -4.28 -3.17
C LYS A 94 5.32 -4.84 -3.29
N ALA A 95 5.68 -5.70 -2.34
CA ALA A 95 6.89 -6.52 -2.39
C ALA A 95 6.53 -7.98 -2.64
N ALA A 96 7.51 -8.75 -3.11
CA ALA A 96 7.42 -10.19 -3.10
C ALA A 96 7.46 -10.67 -1.64
N THR A 97 6.64 -11.68 -1.32
CA THR A 97 6.61 -12.32 -0.01
C THR A 97 7.80 -13.25 0.16
#